data_AF-A0A925DA14-F1
#
_entry.id   AF-A0A925DA14-F1
#
_cell.length_a   1.000
_cell.length_b   1.000
_cell.length_c   1.000
_cell.angle_alpha   90.00
_cell.angle_beta   90.00
_cell.angle_gamma   90.00
#
_symmetry.space_group_name_H-M   'P 1'
#
loop_
_entity.id
_entity.type
_entity.pdbx_description
1 polymer ?
#
loop_
_entity_poly.entity_id
_entity_poly.type
_entity_poly.pdbx_seq_one_letter_code
_entity_poly.pdbx_strand_id
1 'polypeptide(L)'
;MPAPSVDLPEQETAPPLLAKAKVVLLPRKALPFYGRHPWVLGSAVQKVEALGGKKLKEEKLDGEVVDLYNEKNKFVARGFYNSQSRIRVRLFTWSEGEALDETLFRRRIAQAILLRDQLGYEMVADREQTATRLVFSEGDGLSGLVVDRYGDYLVVQATSIGIAKRLEMIVGILQDLLRPKGIILRADKSMAKLEGVEFIEEEHHWGELPEGPLTIHENGIAFGLDLREGQKTGFYLDQRENRRAAAAYMKGRRVLDLFCYTGGFALAAVKLGGATEALGIDGSKKAIAQAEVNAGLNHLTTCKFEVADAYKTLDRLQGDGSRFVAVVLDPPKFARNLRTVN
;
A
#
# COMPACT_ATOMS: atom_id res chain seq x y z
N MET A 1 -29.65 29.29 26.46
CA MET A 1 -30.22 27.95 26.23
C MET A 1 -29.06 26.98 26.06
N PRO A 2 -29.02 25.83 26.75
CA PRO A 2 -27.98 24.83 26.52
C PRO A 2 -28.22 24.18 25.15
N ALA A 3 -27.14 23.81 24.46
CA ALA A 3 -27.19 23.11 23.19
C ALA A 3 -27.82 21.71 23.37
N PRO A 4 -28.58 21.20 22.39
CA PRO A 4 -29.20 19.89 22.49
C PRO A 4 -28.13 18.80 22.51
N SER A 5 -28.21 17.91 23.49
CA SER A 5 -27.44 16.67 23.54
C SER A 5 -27.89 15.76 22.41
N VAL A 6 -27.00 15.46 21.47
CA VAL A 6 -27.22 14.44 20.46
C VAL A 6 -26.91 13.09 21.11
N ASP A 7 -27.94 12.36 21.51
CA ASP A 7 -27.83 10.95 21.83
C ASP A 7 -27.44 10.21 20.54
N LEU A 8 -26.19 9.76 20.49
CA LEU A 8 -25.75 8.81 19.46
C LEU A 8 -26.38 7.46 19.81
N PRO A 9 -27.06 6.78 18.86
CA PRO A 9 -27.60 5.45 19.12
C PRO A 9 -26.46 4.51 19.49
N GLU A 10 -26.67 3.70 20.54
CA GLU A 10 -25.79 2.58 20.87
C GLU A 10 -25.68 1.68 19.64
N GLN A 11 -24.57 1.77 18.93
CA GLN A 11 -24.24 0.82 17.88
C GLN A 11 -24.07 -0.54 18.53
N GLU A 12 -24.89 -1.51 18.13
CA GLU A 12 -24.70 -2.93 18.45
C GLU A 12 -23.29 -3.34 17.99
N THR A 13 -22.33 -3.29 18.91
CA THR A 13 -20.96 -3.71 18.63
C THR A 13 -20.98 -5.22 18.35
N ALA A 14 -20.51 -5.63 17.17
CA ALA A 14 -20.31 -7.04 16.87
C ALA A 14 -19.55 -7.73 18.02
N PRO A 15 -19.89 -8.97 18.40
CA PRO A 15 -19.27 -9.65 19.54
C PRO A 15 -17.75 -9.69 19.38
N PRO A 16 -16.98 -9.56 20.49
CA PRO A 16 -15.53 -9.51 20.42
C PRO A 16 -14.99 -10.75 19.69
N LEU A 17 -14.12 -10.51 18.72
CA LEU A 17 -13.44 -11.58 17.98
C LEU A 17 -12.41 -12.27 18.89
N LEU A 18 -12.90 -13.19 19.73
CA LEU A 18 -12.10 -14.04 20.60
C LEU A 18 -11.30 -15.05 19.76
N ALA A 19 -10.11 -15.38 20.25
CA ALA A 19 -9.24 -16.36 19.60
C ALA A 19 -9.96 -17.71 19.45
N LYS A 20 -9.72 -18.40 18.33
CA LYS A 20 -10.26 -19.73 18.05
C LYS A 20 -9.27 -20.85 18.41
N ALA A 21 -7.99 -20.51 18.45
CA ALA A 21 -6.91 -21.45 18.71
C ALA A 21 -5.70 -20.77 19.38
N LYS A 22 -4.86 -21.62 19.99
CA LYS A 22 -3.55 -21.28 20.51
C LYS A 22 -2.48 -21.71 19.51
N VAL A 23 -1.58 -20.81 19.15
CA VAL A 23 -0.37 -21.10 18.39
C VAL A 23 0.79 -21.10 19.37
N VAL A 24 1.43 -22.25 19.57
CA VAL A 24 2.55 -22.38 20.50
C VAL A 24 3.86 -22.31 19.73
N LEU A 25 4.75 -21.41 20.15
CA LEU A 25 6.07 -21.24 19.55
C LEU A 25 7.05 -22.32 19.99
N LEU A 26 8.03 -22.60 19.13
CA LEU A 26 9.20 -23.38 19.50
C LEU A 26 9.96 -22.71 20.67
N PRO A 27 10.63 -23.50 21.53
CA PRO A 27 11.40 -22.96 22.64
C PRO A 27 12.36 -21.84 22.21
N ARG A 28 12.38 -20.75 22.98
CA ARG A 28 13.24 -19.56 22.75
C ARG A 28 12.95 -18.79 21.46
N LYS A 29 11.90 -19.12 20.68
CA LYS A 29 11.50 -18.36 19.49
C LYS A 29 10.57 -17.18 19.79
N ALA A 30 10.16 -16.98 21.04
CA ALA A 30 9.28 -15.86 21.42
C ALA A 30 9.96 -14.48 21.45
N LEU A 31 11.30 -14.44 21.51
CA LEU A 31 12.04 -13.20 21.77
C LEU A 31 11.72 -12.05 20.80
N PRO A 32 11.65 -12.24 19.46
CA PRO A 32 11.35 -11.14 18.53
C PRO A 32 9.98 -10.51 18.77
N PHE A 33 9.02 -11.29 19.29
CA PHE A 33 7.65 -10.82 19.49
C PHE A 33 7.51 -9.97 20.74
N TYR A 34 8.40 -10.07 21.73
CA TYR A 34 8.45 -9.09 22.82
C TYR A 34 8.93 -7.72 22.33
N GLY A 35 9.74 -7.69 21.26
CA GLY A 35 10.09 -6.49 20.49
C GLY A 35 9.03 -6.09 19.46
N ARG A 36 7.83 -6.67 19.51
CA ARG A 36 6.68 -6.39 18.63
C ARG A 36 6.90 -6.66 17.15
N HIS A 37 7.76 -7.62 16.79
CA HIS A 37 7.84 -8.08 15.40
C HIS A 37 6.45 -8.62 14.95
N PRO A 38 5.89 -8.18 13.81
CA PRO A 38 4.50 -8.46 13.47
C PRO A 38 4.28 -9.82 12.81
N TRP A 39 5.32 -10.50 12.34
CA TRP A 39 5.19 -11.74 11.57
C TRP A 39 5.75 -12.95 12.30
N VAL A 40 4.92 -13.96 12.50
CA VAL A 40 5.32 -15.29 12.95
C VAL A 40 5.51 -16.18 11.74
N LEU A 41 6.74 -16.58 11.46
CA LEU A 41 7.02 -17.53 10.38
C LEU A 41 6.60 -18.95 10.77
N GLY A 42 6.18 -19.76 9.80
CA GLY A 42 5.81 -21.16 10.04
C GLY A 42 6.93 -21.97 10.73
N SER A 43 8.20 -21.64 10.45
CA SER A 43 9.37 -22.27 11.08
C SER A 43 9.56 -21.93 12.56
N ALA A 44 8.79 -21.00 13.12
CA ALA A 44 8.81 -20.65 14.54
C ALA A 44 7.70 -21.35 15.34
N VAL A 45 6.75 -22.01 14.68
CA VAL A 45 5.58 -22.65 15.30
C VAL A 45 5.91 -24.10 15.69
N GLN A 46 5.62 -24.46 16.94
CA GLN A 46 5.75 -25.84 17.44
C GLN A 46 4.47 -26.64 17.19
N LYS A 47 3.32 -26.06 17.53
CA LYS A 47 2.00 -26.70 17.39
C LYS A 47 0.88 -25.67 17.40
N VAL A 48 -0.28 -26.07 16.88
CA VAL A 48 -1.53 -25.32 16.91
C VAL A 48 -2.60 -26.14 17.62
N GLU A 49 -3.27 -25.55 18.60
CA GLU A 49 -4.24 -26.22 19.47
C GLU A 49 -5.57 -25.46 19.45
N ALA A 50 -6.66 -26.14 19.09
CA ALA A 50 -7.99 -25.53 19.18
C ALA A 50 -8.38 -25.27 20.64
N LEU A 51 -9.07 -24.16 20.88
CA LEU A 51 -9.71 -23.93 22.17
C LEU A 51 -10.85 -24.95 22.34
N GLY A 52 -10.76 -25.79 23.38
CA GLY A 52 -11.76 -26.81 23.69
C GLY A 52 -11.40 -28.25 23.29
N GLY A 53 -10.15 -28.54 22.91
CA GLY A 53 -9.62 -29.91 22.80
C GLY A 53 -10.16 -30.77 21.64
N LYS A 54 -10.93 -30.19 20.72
CA LYS A 54 -11.43 -30.88 19.54
C LYS A 54 -10.33 -31.01 18.47
N LYS A 55 -10.41 -32.08 17.65
CA LYS A 55 -9.55 -32.25 16.48
C LYS A 55 -9.73 -31.07 15.52
N LEU A 56 -8.65 -30.36 15.25
CA LEU A 56 -8.62 -29.15 14.43
C LEU A 56 -7.98 -29.43 13.09
N LYS A 57 -8.59 -28.94 12.02
CA LYS A 57 -7.96 -28.79 10.70
C LYS A 57 -7.48 -27.35 10.62
N GLU A 58 -6.18 -27.14 10.45
CA GLU A 58 -5.58 -25.79 10.51
C GLU A 58 -6.12 -24.85 9.42
N GLU A 59 -6.51 -25.38 8.27
CA GLU A 59 -7.10 -24.62 7.17
C GLU A 59 -8.41 -23.95 7.59
N LYS A 60 -9.12 -24.50 8.59
CA LYS A 60 -10.33 -23.88 9.17
C LYS A 60 -10.02 -22.66 10.02
N LEU A 61 -8.75 -22.41 10.36
CA LEU A 61 -8.30 -21.21 11.05
C LEU A 61 -7.82 -20.13 10.09
N ASP A 62 -7.78 -20.36 8.78
CA ASP A 62 -7.25 -19.35 7.85
C ASP A 62 -8.09 -18.08 7.92
N GLY A 63 -7.45 -16.96 8.29
CA GLY A 63 -8.08 -15.66 8.54
C GLY A 63 -8.83 -15.53 9.87
N GLU A 64 -8.82 -16.56 10.71
CA GLU A 64 -9.37 -16.53 12.06
C GLU A 64 -8.39 -15.93 13.07
N VAL A 65 -8.93 -15.42 14.18
CA VAL A 65 -8.14 -14.88 15.29
C VAL A 65 -7.51 -16.01 16.08
N VAL A 66 -6.23 -15.90 16.37
CA VAL A 66 -5.47 -16.83 17.21
C VAL A 66 -4.61 -16.08 18.21
N ASP A 67 -4.33 -16.76 19.32
CA ASP A 67 -3.42 -16.27 20.35
C ASP A 67 -2.09 -17.02 20.27
N LEU A 68 -1.00 -16.27 20.34
CA LEU A 68 0.37 -16.75 20.33
C LEU A 68 0.85 -16.98 21.76
N TYR A 69 1.41 -18.17 22.02
CA TYR A 69 1.95 -18.57 23.31
C TYR A 69 3.41 -19.00 23.19
N ASN A 70 4.18 -18.75 24.25
CA ASN A 70 5.54 -19.27 24.37
C ASN A 70 5.55 -20.71 24.91
N GLU A 71 6.75 -21.30 25.04
CA GLU A 71 6.93 -22.68 25.51
C GLU A 71 6.49 -22.91 26.97
N LYS A 72 6.31 -21.83 27.74
CA LYS A 72 5.82 -21.84 29.12
C LYS A 72 4.32 -21.57 29.21
N ASN A 73 3.60 -21.67 28.09
CA ASN A 73 2.17 -21.41 27.97
C ASN A 73 1.75 -20.02 28.47
N LYS A 74 2.61 -19.01 28.28
CA LYS A 74 2.26 -17.60 28.53
C LYS A 74 1.86 -16.92 27.22
N PHE A 75 0.82 -16.10 27.29
CA PHE A 75 0.40 -15.25 26.18
C PHE A 75 1.55 -14.33 25.74
N VAL A 76 1.67 -14.16 24.42
CA VAL A 76 2.69 -13.31 23.78
C VAL A 76 2.00 -12.20 22.97
N ALA A 77 1.07 -12.58 22.09
CA ALA A 77 0.39 -11.67 21.18
C ALA A 77 -0.85 -12.33 20.56
N ARG A 78 -1.67 -11.57 19.85
CA ARG A 78 -2.86 -12.01 19.13
C ARG A 78 -2.81 -11.54 17.68
N GLY A 79 -3.26 -12.38 16.76
CA GLY A 79 -3.18 -12.12 15.32
C GLY A 79 -4.11 -12.98 14.47
N PHE A 80 -3.98 -12.87 13.15
CA PHE A 80 -4.70 -13.71 12.19
C PHE A 80 -3.82 -14.86 11.70
N TYR A 81 -4.39 -16.06 11.64
CA TYR A 81 -3.71 -17.27 11.21
C TYR A 81 -3.82 -17.49 9.69
N ASN A 82 -2.83 -18.14 9.09
CA ASN A 82 -2.91 -18.63 7.71
C ASN A 82 -2.02 -19.87 7.51
N SER A 83 -2.61 -21.04 7.35
CA SER A 83 -1.99 -22.36 7.11
C SER A 83 -1.28 -22.48 5.76
N GLN A 84 -1.54 -21.59 4.81
CA GLN A 84 -0.94 -21.58 3.47
C GLN A 84 0.25 -20.60 3.35
N SER A 85 0.26 -19.52 4.14
CA SER A 85 1.30 -18.49 4.07
C SER A 85 2.59 -18.85 4.82
N ARG A 86 3.75 -18.42 4.31
CA ARG A 86 5.02 -18.51 5.08
C ARG A 86 4.96 -17.72 6.39
N ILE A 87 4.18 -16.63 6.38
CA ILE A 87 3.83 -15.85 7.57
C ILE A 87 2.58 -16.50 8.16
N ARG A 88 2.82 -17.41 9.11
CA ARG A 88 1.79 -18.27 9.70
C ARG A 88 0.82 -17.48 10.57
N VAL A 89 1.31 -16.45 11.26
CA VAL A 89 0.47 -15.52 12.03
C VAL A 89 0.93 -14.09 11.76
N ARG A 90 -0.02 -13.22 11.43
CA ARG A 90 0.16 -11.76 11.38
C ARG A 90 -0.38 -11.16 12.67
N LEU A 91 0.50 -10.65 13.52
CA LEU A 91 0.18 -10.14 14.85
C LEU A 91 -0.34 -8.72 14.78
N PHE A 92 -1.38 -8.45 15.56
CA PHE A 92 -2.02 -7.15 15.65
C PHE A 92 -1.86 -6.57 17.05
N THR A 93 -2.09 -7.34 18.12
CA THR A 93 -1.98 -6.81 19.48
C THR A 93 -1.12 -7.68 20.40
N TRP A 94 -0.53 -7.03 21.40
CA TRP A 94 0.24 -7.64 22.48
C TRP A 94 -0.48 -7.52 23.82
N SER A 95 -1.72 -7.03 23.81
CA SER A 95 -2.61 -6.99 24.98
C SER A 95 -3.58 -8.16 24.92
N GLU A 96 -3.56 -9.02 25.94
CA GLU A 96 -4.44 -10.21 26.02
C GLU A 96 -5.93 -9.83 26.05
N GLY A 97 -6.25 -8.69 26.66
CA GLY A 97 -7.61 -8.16 26.78
C GLY A 97 -8.12 -7.38 25.55
N GLU A 98 -7.29 -7.17 24.53
CA GLU A 98 -7.71 -6.42 23.33
C GLU A 98 -8.20 -7.37 22.23
N ALA A 99 -9.46 -7.22 21.82
CA ALA A 99 -10.02 -7.98 20.72
C ALA A 99 -9.55 -7.43 19.36
N LEU A 100 -9.55 -8.29 18.32
CA LEU A 100 -9.29 -7.87 16.95
C LEU A 100 -10.60 -7.52 16.22
N ASP A 101 -11.33 -6.55 16.75
CA ASP A 101 -12.68 -6.15 16.33
C ASP A 101 -12.71 -4.78 15.62
N GLU A 102 -13.90 -4.33 15.23
CA GLU A 102 -14.09 -3.03 14.56
C GLU A 102 -13.46 -1.86 15.33
N THR A 103 -13.55 -1.87 16.67
CA THR A 103 -13.00 -0.82 17.53
C THR A 103 -11.48 -0.68 17.34
N LEU A 104 -10.77 -1.82 17.33
CA LEU A 104 -9.32 -1.82 17.08
C LEU A 104 -8.98 -1.28 15.70
N PHE A 105 -9.70 -1.76 14.67
CA PHE A 105 -9.46 -1.37 13.28
C PHE A 105 -9.75 0.12 13.07
N ARG A 106 -10.89 0.62 13.56
CA ARG A 106 -11.28 2.03 13.50
C ARG A 106 -10.23 2.92 14.15
N ARG A 107 -9.75 2.55 15.34
CA ARG A 107 -8.71 3.30 16.05
C ARG A 107 -7.40 3.37 15.25
N ARG A 108 -6.95 2.25 14.67
CA ARG A 108 -5.69 2.22 13.89
C ARG A 108 -5.80 2.93 12.55
N ILE A 109 -6.92 2.77 11.85
CA ILE A 109 -7.18 3.48 10.60
C ILE A 109 -7.21 5.00 10.86
N ALA A 110 -7.90 5.45 11.91
CA ALA A 110 -7.92 6.86 12.29
C ALA A 110 -6.52 7.39 12.67
N GLN A 111 -5.72 6.61 13.40
CA GLN A 111 -4.32 6.96 13.71
C GLN A 111 -3.47 7.07 12.45
N ALA A 112 -3.62 6.14 11.51
CA ALA A 112 -2.88 6.15 10.25
C ALA A 112 -3.23 7.40 9.42
N ILE A 113 -4.52 7.75 9.31
CA ILE A 113 -5.01 8.97 8.65
C ILE A 113 -4.42 10.21 9.35
N LEU A 114 -4.52 10.30 10.67
CA LEU A 114 -4.00 11.43 11.44
C LEU A 114 -2.49 11.61 11.24
N LEU A 115 -1.73 10.51 11.15
CA LEU A 115 -0.30 10.59 10.85
C LEU A 115 -0.04 11.24 9.48
N ARG A 116 -0.82 10.92 8.44
CA ARG A 116 -0.64 11.52 7.10
C ARG A 116 -1.02 13.00 7.10
N ASP A 117 -2.03 13.37 7.88
CA ASP A 117 -2.40 14.76 8.11
C ASP A 117 -1.27 15.55 8.80
N GLN A 118 -0.71 15.00 9.88
CA GLN A 118 0.43 15.60 10.60
C GLN A 118 1.70 15.73 9.75
N LEU A 119 1.91 14.82 8.80
CA LEU A 119 2.99 14.89 7.82
C LEU A 119 2.72 15.89 6.69
N GLY A 120 1.54 16.51 6.66
CA GLY A 120 1.13 17.49 5.65
C GLY A 120 0.70 16.87 4.32
N TYR A 121 0.45 15.56 4.26
CA TYR A 121 0.03 14.88 3.04
C TYR A 121 -1.47 14.98 2.77
N GLU A 122 -2.28 15.34 3.77
CA GLU A 122 -3.73 15.57 3.63
C GLU A 122 -4.10 17.07 3.66
N MET A 123 -3.16 17.95 4.02
CA MET A 123 -3.37 19.40 4.08
C MET A 123 -3.23 20.06 2.70
N VAL A 124 -4.13 19.77 1.78
CA VAL A 124 -4.21 20.45 0.48
C VAL A 124 -5.51 21.25 0.41
N ALA A 125 -5.42 22.49 -0.06
CA ALA A 125 -6.58 23.39 -0.24
C ALA A 125 -7.65 22.80 -1.19
N ASP A 126 -7.27 21.82 -2.01
CA ASP A 126 -8.14 21.06 -2.89
C ASP A 126 -7.96 19.55 -2.63
N ARG A 127 -8.84 19.01 -1.78
CA ARG A 127 -8.86 17.59 -1.40
C ARG A 127 -9.14 16.70 -2.61
N GLU A 128 -9.86 17.20 -3.62
CA GLU A 128 -10.25 16.45 -4.82
C GLU A 128 -9.04 16.07 -5.69
N GLN A 129 -7.92 16.77 -5.49
CA GLN A 129 -6.70 16.58 -6.27
C GLN A 129 -5.55 15.94 -5.46
N THR A 130 -5.81 15.44 -4.26
CA THR A 130 -4.76 14.87 -3.38
C THR A 130 -4.58 13.38 -3.63
N ALA A 131 -3.34 12.88 -3.61
CA ALA A 131 -3.09 11.44 -3.61
C ALA A 131 -2.14 11.03 -2.49
N THR A 132 -2.51 10.10 -1.62
CA THR A 132 -1.70 9.76 -0.45
C THR A 132 -1.95 8.33 -0.02
N ARG A 133 -0.91 7.60 0.39
CA ARG A 133 -1.08 6.32 1.07
C ARG A 133 -1.53 6.56 2.50
N LEU A 134 -2.80 6.30 2.79
CA LEU A 134 -3.40 6.48 4.12
C LEU A 134 -3.04 5.36 5.09
N VAL A 135 -2.99 4.11 4.62
CA VAL A 135 -2.64 2.93 5.43
C VAL A 135 -1.58 2.12 4.70
N PHE A 136 -0.52 1.74 5.41
CA PHE A 136 0.61 0.98 4.91
C PHE A 136 0.92 -0.23 5.79
N SER A 137 0.00 -1.19 5.77
CA SER A 137 0.18 -2.55 6.29
C SER A 137 0.72 -2.56 7.73
N GLU A 138 1.77 -3.32 8.02
CA GLU A 138 2.39 -3.43 9.35
C GLU A 138 2.93 -2.11 9.86
N GLY A 139 3.31 -1.19 8.98
CA GLY A 139 3.80 0.14 9.35
C GLY A 139 2.77 0.95 10.13
N ASP A 140 1.48 0.68 9.90
CA ASP A 140 0.35 1.28 10.62
C ASP A 140 -0.35 0.28 11.56
N GLY A 141 0.30 -0.84 11.85
CA GLY A 141 -0.26 -1.90 12.68
C GLY A 141 -1.46 -2.62 12.05
N LEU A 142 -1.66 -2.54 10.74
CA LEU A 142 -2.76 -3.19 10.03
C LEU A 142 -2.20 -4.19 9.01
N SER A 143 -1.46 -5.20 9.50
CA SER A 143 -0.71 -6.16 8.70
C SER A 143 -1.57 -6.79 7.60
N GLY A 144 -1.25 -6.46 6.35
CA GLY A 144 -1.94 -6.94 5.16
C GLY A 144 -3.01 -5.98 4.59
N LEU A 145 -3.16 -4.77 5.12
CA LEU A 145 -4.07 -3.74 4.58
C LEU A 145 -3.26 -2.57 4.00
N VAL A 146 -3.54 -2.22 2.74
CA VAL A 146 -3.05 -0.98 2.13
C VAL A 146 -4.24 -0.16 1.68
N VAL A 147 -4.21 1.14 1.94
CA VAL A 147 -5.25 2.08 1.48
C VAL A 147 -4.55 3.30 0.89
N ASP A 148 -4.76 3.52 -0.41
CA ASP A 148 -4.31 4.71 -1.12
C ASP A 148 -5.53 5.60 -1.41
N ARG A 149 -5.40 6.90 -1.18
CA ARG A 149 -6.39 7.94 -1.54
C ARG A 149 -5.98 8.58 -2.86
N TYR A 150 -6.97 8.84 -3.72
CA TYR A 150 -6.85 9.61 -4.96
C TYR A 150 -8.10 10.49 -5.09
N GLY A 151 -7.99 11.73 -4.61
CA GLY A 151 -9.10 12.65 -4.48
C GLY A 151 -10.18 12.09 -3.54
N ASP A 152 -11.39 12.03 -4.08
CA ASP A 152 -12.56 11.47 -3.40
C ASP A 152 -12.65 9.95 -3.44
N TYR A 153 -11.68 9.26 -4.06
CA TYR A 153 -11.69 7.81 -4.21
C TYR A 153 -10.62 7.16 -3.36
N LEU A 154 -10.90 5.95 -2.89
CA LEU A 154 -9.93 5.10 -2.20
C LEU A 154 -9.65 3.85 -3.02
N VAL A 155 -8.41 3.40 -2.98
CA VAL A 155 -7.99 2.10 -3.49
C VAL A 155 -7.52 1.26 -2.31
N VAL A 156 -8.18 0.13 -2.09
CA VAL A 156 -7.91 -0.80 -1.00
C VAL A 156 -7.24 -2.05 -1.55
N GLN A 157 -6.20 -2.53 -0.85
CA GLN A 157 -5.60 -3.82 -1.12
C GLN A 157 -5.58 -4.67 0.15
N ALA A 158 -6.10 -5.89 0.03
CA ALA A 158 -5.92 -6.93 1.03
C ALA A 158 -4.80 -7.86 0.58
N THR A 159 -3.73 -7.96 1.36
CA THR A 159 -2.59 -8.85 1.10
C THR A 159 -2.46 -9.95 2.16
N SER A 160 -3.51 -10.16 2.95
CA SER A 160 -3.65 -11.31 3.83
C SER A 160 -5.11 -11.76 3.92
N ILE A 161 -5.33 -13.05 4.15
CA ILE A 161 -6.69 -13.60 4.28
C ILE A 161 -7.45 -13.05 5.50
N GLY A 162 -6.75 -12.70 6.58
CA GLY A 162 -7.36 -12.10 7.77
C GLY A 162 -8.01 -10.75 7.48
N ILE A 163 -7.34 -9.93 6.65
CA ILE A 163 -7.86 -8.65 6.14
C ILE A 163 -8.94 -8.88 5.09
N ALA A 164 -8.74 -9.81 4.15
CA ALA A 164 -9.72 -10.10 3.10
C ALA A 164 -11.10 -10.48 3.67
N LYS A 165 -11.14 -11.33 4.71
CA LYS A 165 -12.38 -11.70 5.42
C LYS A 165 -13.08 -10.54 6.16
N ARG A 166 -12.42 -9.39 6.30
CA ARG A 166 -12.89 -8.22 7.06
C ARG A 166 -13.06 -6.98 6.19
N LEU A 167 -13.03 -7.13 4.85
CA LEU A 167 -13.13 -6.01 3.93
C LEU A 167 -14.40 -5.19 4.14
N GLU A 168 -15.57 -5.81 4.31
CA GLU A 168 -16.82 -5.08 4.54
C GLU A 168 -16.76 -4.18 5.79
N MET A 169 -16.24 -4.70 6.91
CA MET A 169 -16.06 -3.91 8.14
C MET A 169 -15.05 -2.77 7.95
N ILE A 170 -13.93 -3.06 7.28
CA ILE A 170 -12.89 -2.06 6.98
C ILE A 170 -13.44 -0.97 6.06
N VAL A 171 -14.20 -1.34 5.03
CA VAL A 171 -14.85 -0.44 4.09
C VAL A 171 -15.87 0.45 4.81
N GLY A 172 -16.69 -0.10 5.70
CA GLY A 172 -17.61 0.68 6.53
C GLY A 172 -16.87 1.73 7.37
N ILE A 173 -15.78 1.37 8.03
CA ILE A 173 -14.92 2.31 8.76
C ILE A 173 -14.39 3.42 7.83
N LEU A 174 -13.88 3.05 6.65
CA LEU A 174 -13.33 4.02 5.69
C LEU A 174 -14.41 4.97 5.17
N GLN A 175 -15.61 4.47 4.90
CA GLN A 175 -16.77 5.28 4.50
C GLN A 175 -17.13 6.29 5.58
N ASP A 176 -17.20 5.85 6.84
CA ASP A 176 -17.51 6.74 7.97
C ASP A 176 -16.46 7.83 8.18
N LEU A 177 -15.18 7.46 8.17
CA LEU A 177 -14.08 8.36 8.50
C LEU A 177 -13.75 9.33 7.36
N LEU A 178 -13.87 8.89 6.10
CA LEU A 178 -13.34 9.61 4.95
C LEU A 178 -14.40 10.08 3.96
N ARG A 179 -15.61 9.51 4.00
CA ARG A 179 -16.73 9.80 3.10
C ARG A 179 -16.33 9.87 1.61
N PRO A 180 -15.67 8.83 1.07
CA PRO A 180 -15.27 8.81 -0.34
C PRO A 180 -16.48 8.65 -1.25
N LYS A 181 -16.37 9.10 -2.51
CA LYS A 181 -17.35 8.80 -3.57
C LYS A 181 -17.37 7.31 -3.91
N GLY A 182 -16.19 6.67 -3.87
CA GLY A 182 -16.09 5.23 -4.05
C GLY A 182 -14.79 4.63 -3.55
N ILE A 183 -14.81 3.31 -3.35
CA ILE A 183 -13.70 2.50 -2.88
C ILE A 183 -13.52 1.35 -3.86
N ILE A 184 -12.31 1.20 -4.40
CA ILE A 184 -11.97 0.16 -5.37
C ILE A 184 -11.08 -0.89 -4.70
N LEU A 185 -11.44 -2.17 -4.82
CA LEU A 185 -10.59 -3.26 -4.38
C LEU A 185 -9.58 -3.60 -5.47
N ARG A 186 -8.29 -3.57 -5.13
CA ARG A 186 -7.20 -4.03 -6.00
C ARG A 186 -6.54 -5.27 -5.43
N ALA A 187 -6.70 -6.38 -6.13
CA ALA A 187 -6.06 -7.65 -5.83
C ALA A 187 -4.69 -7.78 -6.53
N ASP A 188 -3.67 -8.19 -5.79
CA ASP A 188 -2.42 -8.70 -6.38
C ASP A 188 -2.55 -10.22 -6.51
N LYS A 189 -2.75 -10.73 -7.74
CA LYS A 189 -2.95 -12.16 -8.03
C LYS A 189 -1.81 -13.05 -7.51
N SER A 190 -0.58 -12.53 -7.47
CA SER A 190 0.57 -13.30 -6.99
C SER A 190 0.54 -13.46 -5.46
N MET A 191 0.17 -12.40 -4.74
CA MET A 191 0.00 -12.42 -3.29
C MET A 191 -1.27 -13.19 -2.89
N ALA A 192 -2.34 -13.07 -3.67
CA ALA A 192 -3.59 -13.83 -3.52
C ALA A 192 -3.31 -15.32 -3.34
N LYS A 193 -2.55 -15.86 -4.30
CA LYS A 193 -2.20 -17.27 -4.38
C LYS A 193 -1.33 -17.71 -3.21
N LEU A 194 -0.40 -16.87 -2.76
CA LEU A 194 0.46 -17.17 -1.61
C LEU A 194 -0.30 -17.16 -0.27
N GLU A 195 -1.40 -16.42 -0.19
CA GLU A 195 -2.22 -16.28 1.02
C GLU A 195 -3.50 -17.13 0.98
N GLY A 196 -3.73 -17.90 -0.10
CA GLY A 196 -4.94 -18.72 -0.25
C GLY A 196 -6.23 -17.89 -0.38
N VAL A 197 -6.12 -16.63 -0.84
CA VAL A 197 -7.27 -15.73 -1.01
C VAL A 197 -7.86 -15.93 -2.40
N GLU A 198 -9.08 -16.46 -2.45
CA GLU A 198 -9.92 -16.39 -3.65
C GLU A 198 -10.51 -14.97 -3.69
N PHE A 199 -10.03 -14.14 -4.61
CA PHE A 199 -10.60 -12.81 -4.78
C PHE A 199 -11.94 -12.88 -5.50
N ILE A 200 -12.91 -12.15 -4.97
CA ILE A 200 -14.08 -11.70 -5.70
C ILE A 200 -13.56 -10.80 -6.83
N GLU A 201 -14.00 -11.08 -8.05
CA GLU A 201 -13.82 -10.40 -9.34
C GLU A 201 -12.91 -9.14 -9.40
N GLU A 202 -12.09 -9.04 -10.46
CA GLU A 202 -11.06 -7.98 -10.67
C GLU A 202 -11.57 -6.52 -10.61
N GLU A 203 -12.88 -6.31 -10.52
CA GLU A 203 -13.58 -5.03 -10.61
C GLU A 203 -14.43 -4.71 -9.36
N HIS A 204 -14.24 -5.42 -8.24
CA HIS A 204 -15.04 -5.17 -7.05
C HIS A 204 -14.81 -3.76 -6.48
N HIS A 205 -15.92 -3.06 -6.21
CA HIS A 205 -15.93 -1.69 -5.69
C HIS A 205 -17.18 -1.44 -4.85
N TRP A 206 -17.09 -0.42 -3.99
CA TRP A 206 -18.19 0.12 -3.20
C TRP A 206 -18.41 1.59 -3.56
N GLY A 207 -19.67 2.02 -3.74
CA GLY A 207 -19.98 3.37 -4.19
C GLY A 207 -19.76 3.56 -5.69
N GLU A 208 -19.36 4.77 -6.09
CA GLU A 208 -19.23 5.14 -7.50
C GLU A 208 -17.81 4.89 -8.04
N LEU A 209 -17.69 4.50 -9.30
CA LEU A 209 -16.42 4.53 -10.02
C LEU A 209 -16.21 5.90 -10.67
N PRO A 210 -14.96 6.42 -10.74
CA PRO A 210 -14.68 7.65 -11.50
C PRO A 210 -15.18 7.54 -12.93
N GLU A 211 -15.86 8.57 -13.47
CA GLU A 211 -16.39 8.55 -14.84
C GLU A 211 -15.30 8.51 -15.91
N GLY A 212 -14.09 8.98 -15.57
CA GLY A 212 -12.92 8.97 -16.44
C GLY A 212 -11.63 9.11 -15.65
N PRO A 213 -10.51 9.42 -16.34
CA PRO A 213 -9.23 9.64 -15.69
C PRO A 213 -9.31 10.75 -14.64
N LEU A 214 -8.70 10.48 -13.48
CA LEU A 214 -8.53 11.46 -12.42
C LEU A 214 -7.24 12.25 -12.64
N THR A 215 -7.20 13.47 -12.13
CA THR A 215 -5.98 14.26 -12.03
C THR A 215 -5.64 14.47 -10.58
N ILE A 216 -4.40 14.15 -10.20
CA ILE A 216 -3.86 14.41 -8.87
C ILE A 216 -2.73 15.40 -8.96
N HIS A 217 -2.47 16.11 -7.87
CA HIS A 217 -1.43 17.08 -7.75
C HIS A 217 -0.43 16.61 -6.69
N GLU A 218 0.82 16.48 -7.10
CA GLU A 218 1.93 16.21 -6.19
C GLU A 218 2.99 17.28 -6.38
N ASN A 219 3.31 18.01 -5.30
CA ASN A 219 4.28 19.10 -5.34
C ASN A 219 4.00 20.12 -6.47
N GLY A 220 2.73 20.40 -6.77
CA GLY A 220 2.34 21.33 -7.85
C GLY A 220 2.52 20.78 -9.28
N ILE A 221 2.74 19.47 -9.42
CA ILE A 221 2.74 18.75 -10.72
C ILE A 221 1.43 17.98 -10.84
N ALA A 222 0.72 18.18 -11.93
CA ALA A 222 -0.49 17.42 -12.26
C ALA A 222 -0.14 16.06 -12.86
N PHE A 223 -0.80 15.00 -12.40
CA PHE A 223 -0.67 13.64 -12.94
C PHE A 223 -2.05 13.09 -13.26
N GLY A 224 -2.26 12.70 -14.50
CA GLY A 224 -3.43 11.92 -14.92
C GLY A 224 -3.25 10.45 -14.53
N LEU A 225 -4.30 9.84 -14.01
CA LEU A 225 -4.36 8.40 -13.75
C LEU A 225 -5.76 7.82 -13.99
N ASP A 226 -5.79 6.56 -14.39
CA ASP A 226 -7.02 5.82 -14.59
C ASP A 226 -7.13 4.74 -13.50
N LEU A 227 -8.08 4.93 -12.58
CA LEU A 227 -8.34 4.00 -11.50
C LEU A 227 -9.12 2.75 -11.93
N ARG A 228 -9.64 2.67 -13.16
CA ARG A 228 -10.31 1.49 -13.72
C ARG A 228 -9.30 0.58 -14.42
N GLU A 229 -8.43 1.14 -15.26
CA GLU A 229 -7.49 0.37 -16.09
C GLU A 229 -6.02 0.33 -15.58
N GLY A 230 -5.71 1.00 -14.48
CA GLY A 230 -4.36 1.10 -13.94
C GLY A 230 -3.78 -0.23 -13.43
N GLN A 231 -2.47 -0.43 -13.65
CA GLN A 231 -1.70 -1.47 -12.96
C GLN A 231 -1.38 -1.00 -11.53
N LYS A 232 -1.46 -1.89 -10.52
CA LYS A 232 -1.33 -1.57 -9.08
C LYS A 232 -2.45 -0.64 -8.58
N THR A 233 -2.16 0.20 -7.58
CA THR A 233 -3.10 1.20 -7.04
C THR A 233 -3.23 2.45 -7.92
N GLY A 234 -2.43 2.56 -8.99
CA GLY A 234 -2.55 3.61 -10.02
C GLY A 234 -1.31 4.49 -10.17
N PHE A 235 -0.57 4.77 -9.09
CA PHE A 235 0.59 5.67 -9.11
C PHE A 235 1.60 5.34 -7.99
N TYR A 236 2.90 5.55 -8.24
CA TYR A 236 3.98 5.32 -7.25
C TYR A 236 4.08 6.49 -6.26
N LEU A 237 3.24 6.45 -5.23
CA LEU A 237 3.19 7.44 -4.15
C LEU A 237 4.42 7.39 -3.22
N ASP A 238 5.07 6.23 -3.13
CA ASP A 238 6.30 6.03 -2.37
C ASP A 238 7.50 6.84 -2.89
N GLN A 239 7.49 7.19 -4.17
CA GLN A 239 8.53 8.00 -4.81
C GLN A 239 8.32 9.53 -4.67
N ARG A 240 7.28 10.00 -3.96
CA ARG A 240 6.96 11.44 -3.81
C ARG A 240 8.16 12.27 -3.35
N GLU A 241 8.72 11.92 -2.21
CA GLU A 241 9.81 12.69 -1.59
C GLU A 241 11.11 12.53 -2.39
N ASN A 242 11.32 11.38 -3.02
CA ASN A 242 12.47 11.17 -3.90
C ASN A 242 12.39 12.04 -5.15
N ARG A 243 11.20 12.18 -5.78
CA ARG A 243 11.00 13.11 -6.90
C ARG A 243 11.29 14.55 -6.50
N ARG A 244 10.80 14.98 -5.34
CA ARG A 244 11.06 16.32 -4.79
C ARG A 244 12.55 16.54 -4.50
N ALA A 245 13.20 15.58 -3.83
CA ALA A 245 14.61 15.66 -3.49
C ALA A 245 15.51 15.65 -4.74
N ALA A 246 15.21 14.78 -5.71
CA ALA A 246 15.94 14.70 -6.96
C ALA A 246 15.89 16.02 -7.73
N ALA A 247 14.73 16.68 -7.77
CA ALA A 247 14.56 17.95 -8.47
C ALA A 247 15.57 19.03 -8.04
N ALA A 248 15.97 19.06 -6.76
CA ALA A 248 16.96 20.02 -6.25
C ALA A 248 18.33 19.95 -6.97
N TYR A 249 18.65 18.83 -7.62
CA TYR A 249 19.91 18.62 -8.33
C TYR A 249 19.83 18.93 -9.83
N MET A 250 18.69 19.41 -10.35
CA MET A 250 18.41 19.43 -11.81
C MET A 250 18.48 20.82 -12.47
N LYS A 251 18.73 21.88 -11.70
CA LYS A 251 18.71 23.27 -12.20
C LYS A 251 19.70 23.49 -13.35
N GLY A 252 19.17 23.95 -14.49
CA GLY A 252 19.95 24.29 -15.68
C GLY A 252 20.56 23.08 -16.39
N ARG A 253 20.10 21.86 -16.10
CA ARG A 253 20.68 20.61 -16.60
C ARG A 253 19.78 19.91 -17.60
N ARG A 254 20.40 19.13 -18.49
CA ARG A 254 19.75 18.08 -19.27
C ARG A 254 19.66 16.81 -18.42
N VAL A 255 18.46 16.26 -18.28
CA VAL A 255 18.18 15.11 -17.41
C VAL A 255 17.77 13.89 -18.25
N LEU A 256 18.28 12.73 -17.89
CA LEU A 256 17.82 11.43 -18.40
C LEU A 256 17.09 10.69 -17.28
N ASP A 257 15.87 10.26 -17.54
CA ASP A 257 15.03 9.49 -16.63
C ASP A 257 14.79 8.09 -17.23
N LEU A 258 15.51 7.08 -16.75
CA LEU A 258 15.39 5.70 -17.24
C LEU A 258 14.44 4.90 -16.36
N PHE A 259 13.59 4.09 -17.00
CA PHE A 259 12.46 3.41 -16.37
C PHE A 259 11.44 4.44 -15.84
N CYS A 260 11.22 5.50 -16.62
CA CYS A 260 10.50 6.69 -16.19
C CYS A 260 9.01 6.46 -15.90
N TYR A 261 8.46 5.30 -16.30
CA TYR A 261 7.04 4.99 -16.19
C TYR A 261 6.17 6.11 -16.78
N THR A 262 5.35 6.79 -15.97
CA THR A 262 4.48 7.89 -16.37
C THR A 262 5.16 9.27 -16.24
N GLY A 263 6.49 9.31 -16.26
CA GLY A 263 7.31 10.52 -16.34
C GLY A 263 7.56 11.25 -15.01
N GLY A 264 7.37 10.57 -13.87
CA GLY A 264 7.39 11.22 -12.55
C GLY A 264 8.64 12.07 -12.27
N PHE A 265 9.84 11.51 -12.50
CA PHE A 265 11.08 12.23 -12.26
C PHE A 265 11.39 13.25 -13.36
N ALA A 266 11.15 12.92 -14.63
CA ALA A 266 11.30 13.86 -15.74
C ALA A 266 10.46 15.14 -15.56
N LEU A 267 9.19 15.00 -15.18
CA LEU A 267 8.29 16.13 -14.93
C LEU A 267 8.76 16.96 -13.73
N ALA A 268 9.19 16.30 -12.64
CA ALA A 268 9.73 16.98 -11.47
C ALA A 268 11.04 17.72 -11.78
N ALA A 269 11.92 17.13 -12.59
CA ALA A 269 13.18 17.75 -12.99
C ALA A 269 12.95 19.10 -13.68
N VAL A 270 11.97 19.18 -14.59
CA VAL A 270 11.65 20.43 -15.30
C VAL A 270 10.84 21.38 -14.41
N LYS A 271 9.68 20.93 -13.87
CA LYS A 271 8.74 21.80 -13.15
C LYS A 271 9.28 22.33 -11.83
N LEU A 272 9.93 21.47 -11.05
CA LEU A 272 10.45 21.81 -9.72
C LEU A 272 11.93 22.13 -9.75
N GLY A 273 12.70 21.37 -10.53
CA GLY A 273 14.14 21.48 -10.56
C GLY A 273 14.68 22.58 -11.48
N GLY A 274 13.89 23.05 -12.44
CA GLY A 274 14.36 24.01 -13.46
C GLY A 274 15.38 23.40 -14.43
N ALA A 275 15.25 22.11 -14.73
CA ALA A 275 15.99 21.46 -15.82
C ALA A 275 15.68 22.13 -17.18
N THR A 276 16.68 22.17 -18.06
CA THR A 276 16.50 22.73 -19.42
C THR A 276 15.67 21.79 -20.30
N GLU A 277 15.87 20.48 -20.13
CA GLU A 277 15.09 19.42 -20.76
C GLU A 277 15.21 18.12 -19.96
N ALA A 278 14.22 17.25 -20.13
CA ALA A 278 14.23 15.89 -19.60
C ALA A 278 13.85 14.89 -20.69
N LEU A 279 14.61 13.79 -20.79
CA LEU A 279 14.30 12.65 -21.65
C LEU A 279 13.91 11.46 -20.77
N GLY A 280 12.66 11.03 -20.85
CA GLY A 280 12.15 9.83 -20.18
C GLY A 280 12.13 8.62 -21.10
N ILE A 281 12.66 7.49 -20.63
CA ILE A 281 12.70 6.22 -21.36
C ILE A 281 11.94 5.16 -20.57
N ASP A 282 11.03 4.44 -21.23
CA ASP A 282 10.34 3.29 -20.64
C ASP A 282 9.98 2.25 -21.72
N GLY A 283 9.96 0.97 -21.35
CA GLY A 283 9.56 -0.10 -22.26
C GLY A 283 8.06 -0.17 -22.53
N SER A 284 7.23 0.48 -21.69
CA SER A 284 5.78 0.43 -21.78
C SER A 284 5.22 1.57 -22.64
N LYS A 285 4.67 1.24 -23.80
CA LYS A 285 3.94 2.19 -24.66
C LYS A 285 2.79 2.90 -23.92
N LYS A 286 2.05 2.17 -23.06
CA LYS A 286 0.96 2.75 -22.25
C LYS A 286 1.50 3.77 -21.25
N ALA A 287 2.65 3.50 -20.63
CA ALA A 287 3.25 4.40 -19.66
C ALA A 287 3.78 5.68 -20.32
N ILE A 288 4.46 5.56 -21.47
CA ILE A 288 4.93 6.71 -22.25
C ILE A 288 3.78 7.58 -22.75
N ALA A 289 2.70 6.99 -23.27
CA ALA A 289 1.51 7.76 -23.66
C ALA A 289 0.92 8.56 -22.48
N GLN A 290 0.89 7.96 -21.29
CA GLN A 290 0.46 8.66 -20.07
C GLN A 290 1.47 9.74 -19.63
N ALA A 291 2.78 9.52 -19.82
CA ALA A 291 3.82 10.51 -19.53
C ALA A 291 3.68 11.76 -20.43
N GLU A 292 3.35 11.56 -21.71
CA GLU A 292 3.05 12.65 -22.65
C GLU A 292 1.80 13.43 -22.23
N VAL A 293 0.72 12.74 -21.83
CA VAL A 293 -0.47 13.38 -21.26
C VAL A 293 -0.09 14.21 -20.03
N ASN A 294 0.70 13.65 -19.11
CA ASN A 294 1.14 14.36 -17.91
C ASN A 294 2.01 15.59 -18.23
N ALA A 295 2.91 15.52 -19.22
CA ALA A 295 3.64 16.70 -19.69
C ALA A 295 2.70 17.77 -20.27
N GLY A 296 1.69 17.35 -21.03
CA GLY A 296 0.63 18.22 -21.55
C GLY A 296 -0.15 18.95 -20.45
N LEU A 297 -0.58 18.22 -19.41
CA LEU A 297 -1.29 18.78 -18.24
C LEU A 297 -0.47 19.86 -17.52
N ASN A 298 0.86 19.80 -17.60
CA ASN A 298 1.75 20.76 -16.95
C ASN A 298 2.37 21.79 -17.90
N HIS A 299 2.01 21.75 -19.19
CA HIS A 299 2.57 22.57 -20.26
C HIS A 299 4.11 22.46 -20.40
N LEU A 300 4.66 21.27 -20.17
CA LEU A 300 6.11 21.02 -20.17
C LEU A 300 6.59 20.49 -21.53
N THR A 301 6.79 21.39 -22.49
CA THR A 301 7.22 21.05 -23.86
C THR A 301 8.67 20.56 -23.97
N THR A 302 9.47 20.74 -22.92
CA THR A 302 10.87 20.29 -22.85
C THR A 302 11.03 18.90 -22.21
N CYS A 303 9.93 18.28 -21.80
CA CYS A 303 9.89 16.86 -21.45
C CYS A 303 9.63 16.04 -22.72
N LYS A 304 10.56 15.16 -23.06
CA LYS A 304 10.44 14.22 -24.19
C LYS A 304 10.41 12.80 -23.66
N PHE A 305 9.69 11.92 -24.35
CA PHE A 305 9.51 10.53 -23.93
C PHE A 305 9.73 9.58 -25.11
N GLU A 306 10.34 8.43 -24.84
CA GLU A 306 10.66 7.43 -25.86
C GLU A 306 10.32 6.02 -25.34
N VAL A 307 9.58 5.26 -26.16
CA VAL A 307 9.35 3.83 -25.90
C VAL A 307 10.58 3.05 -26.33
N ALA A 308 11.42 2.67 -25.39
CA ALA A 308 12.63 1.92 -25.67
C ALA A 308 13.10 1.08 -24.47
N ASP A 309 13.95 0.10 -24.76
CA ASP A 309 14.69 -0.61 -23.73
C ASP A 309 15.78 0.31 -23.15
N ALA A 310 15.84 0.39 -21.82
CA ALA A 310 16.75 1.31 -21.13
C ALA A 310 18.23 0.98 -21.38
N TYR A 311 18.59 -0.30 -21.47
CA TYR A 311 19.98 -0.72 -21.71
C TYR A 311 20.41 -0.41 -23.13
N LYS A 312 19.59 -0.75 -24.12
CA LYS A 312 19.85 -0.37 -25.53
C LYS A 312 19.91 1.14 -25.72
N THR A 313 19.10 1.88 -24.97
CA THR A 313 19.13 3.34 -25.01
C THR A 313 20.44 3.88 -24.43
N LEU A 314 20.95 3.31 -23.34
CA LEU A 314 22.27 3.66 -22.81
C LEU A 314 23.38 3.40 -23.84
N ASP A 315 23.39 2.24 -24.51
CA ASP A 315 24.38 1.92 -25.55
C ASP A 315 24.33 2.93 -26.69
N ARG A 316 23.13 3.28 -27.16
CA ARG A 316 22.92 4.29 -28.22
C ARG A 316 23.42 5.66 -27.79
N LEU A 317 23.00 6.14 -26.61
CA LEU A 317 23.39 7.45 -26.10
C LEU A 317 24.90 7.55 -25.87
N GLN A 318 25.54 6.45 -25.45
CA GLN A 318 26.99 6.35 -25.35
C GLN A 318 27.66 6.46 -26.73
N GLY A 319 27.19 5.69 -27.71
CA GLY A 319 27.70 5.71 -29.09
C GLY A 319 27.59 7.07 -29.77
N ASP A 320 26.47 7.78 -29.54
CA ASP A 320 26.21 9.11 -30.10
C ASP A 320 26.95 10.24 -29.36
N GLY A 321 27.73 9.92 -28.31
CA GLY A 321 28.45 10.91 -27.52
C GLY A 321 27.53 11.82 -26.69
N SER A 322 26.27 11.45 -26.49
CA SER A 322 25.30 12.23 -25.71
C SER A 322 25.75 12.38 -24.26
N ARG A 323 25.45 13.53 -23.65
CA ARG A 323 25.81 13.85 -22.26
C ARG A 323 24.60 14.42 -21.52
N PHE A 324 24.36 13.85 -20.34
CA PHE A 324 23.36 14.29 -19.38
C PHE A 324 24.09 14.62 -18.08
N VAL A 325 23.71 15.71 -17.42
CA VAL A 325 24.35 16.13 -16.17
C VAL A 325 23.71 15.44 -14.98
N ALA A 326 22.48 14.93 -15.14
CA ALA A 326 21.84 14.09 -14.15
C ALA A 326 21.11 12.93 -14.84
N VAL A 327 21.22 11.75 -14.21
CA VAL A 327 20.58 10.51 -14.66
C VAL A 327 19.83 9.92 -13.48
N VAL A 328 18.53 9.65 -13.67
CA VAL A 328 17.69 8.92 -12.72
C VAL A 328 17.55 7.49 -13.21
N LEU A 329 17.74 6.53 -12.29
CA LEU A 329 17.58 5.10 -12.53
C LEU A 329 16.59 4.55 -11.51
N ASP A 330 15.37 4.21 -11.94
CA ASP A 330 14.36 3.55 -11.09
C ASP A 330 13.89 2.20 -11.69
N PRO A 331 14.80 1.22 -11.83
CA PRO A 331 14.48 -0.04 -12.49
C PRO A 331 13.51 -0.91 -11.67
N PRO A 332 12.77 -1.83 -12.33
CA PRO A 332 11.99 -2.83 -11.62
C PRO A 332 12.89 -3.75 -10.78
N LYS A 333 12.30 -4.43 -9.79
CA LYS A 333 13.04 -5.38 -8.92
C LYS A 333 13.76 -6.46 -9.73
N PHE A 334 15.10 -6.46 -9.68
CA PHE A 334 15.94 -7.47 -10.34
C PHE A 334 16.00 -8.80 -9.58
N ALA A 335 16.12 -8.77 -8.24
CA ALA A 335 16.19 -9.97 -7.42
C ALA A 335 14.83 -10.31 -6.83
N ARG A 336 14.24 -11.42 -7.28
CA ARG A 336 12.97 -11.95 -6.73
C ARG A 336 13.20 -12.83 -5.51
N ASN A 337 14.41 -13.35 -5.32
CA ASN A 337 14.81 -14.15 -4.16
C ASN A 337 16.33 -14.02 -3.91
N LEU A 338 16.79 -14.38 -2.70
CA LEU A 338 18.21 -14.32 -2.33
C LEU A 338 19.13 -15.12 -3.27
N ARG A 339 18.60 -16.14 -3.97
CA ARG A 339 19.39 -16.93 -4.94
C ARG A 339 19.60 -16.21 -6.28
N THR A 340 18.82 -15.16 -6.55
CA THR A 340 18.94 -14.31 -7.75
C THR A 340 19.82 -13.08 -7.52
N VAL A 341 20.37 -12.92 -6.32
CA VAL A 341 21.42 -11.94 -6.05
C VAL A 341 22.74 -12.66 -6.34
N ASN A 342 23.39 -12.32 -7.45
CA ASN A 342 24.70 -12.86 -7.83
C ASN A 342 25.79 -12.41 -6.88
#